data_AF-A0AA39TXD9-F1
#
_entry.id   AF-A0AA39TXD9-F1
#
_cell.length_a   1.000
_cell.length_b   1.000
_cell.length_c   1.000
_cell.angle_alpha   90.00
_cell.angle_beta   90.00
_cell.angle_gamma   90.00
#
_symmetry.space_group_name_H-M   'P 1'
#
loop_
_entity.id
_entity.type
_entity.pdbx_description
1 polymer ?
#
loop_
_entity_poly.entity_id
_entity_poly.type
_entity_poly.pdbx_seq_one_letter_code
_entity_poly.pdbx_strand_id
1 'polypeptide(L)'
;MSVVSGTLEGFVERLINTNNLQKDLEYRDVLLATLVDFTPVEDFFAMLARRFYNAELDQQLHTRNRVDIQYNVYALTLYWVSNSTFYVNASLLLRMKEFCISALSVKRSSTMNDKAREVLRAIDARSASATISESPVCDIPRSSDMQPKHLAVALTLMEGDKYRAILPADYILYLRRDTGNRVEAAKKVNKAIQFWVQHTVIRTPRLDERTRTLVFFVNTGQECLKTEELRFGSCHSYSVAIGGHSRSSEDDSRAVDVSPATIYGRAYQHYKSCAQVSGLS
;
A
#
# COMPACT_ATOMS: atom_id res chain seq x y z
N MET A 1 26.40 -7.63 13.72
CA MET A 1 25.80 -8.18 14.96
C MET A 1 24.29 -8.06 14.85
N SER A 2 23.58 -9.19 14.92
CA SER A 2 22.12 -9.23 14.99
C SER A 2 21.63 -8.68 16.33
N VAL A 3 20.54 -7.93 16.32
CA VAL A 3 19.85 -7.49 17.56
C VAL A 3 18.89 -8.60 17.95
N VAL A 4 19.02 -9.14 19.16
CA VAL A 4 18.10 -10.17 19.68
C VAL A 4 16.91 -9.52 20.40
N SER A 5 17.18 -8.49 21.22
CA SER A 5 16.18 -7.75 21.97
C SER A 5 16.71 -6.36 22.36
N GLY A 6 15.82 -5.44 22.72
CA GLY A 6 16.19 -4.11 23.18
C GLY A 6 14.96 -3.28 23.55
N THR A 7 15.20 -2.12 24.15
CA THR A 7 14.16 -1.09 24.31
C THR A 7 13.99 -0.32 23.00
N LEU A 8 12.85 0.35 22.85
CA LEU A 8 12.60 1.20 21.69
C LEU A 8 13.64 2.33 21.57
N GLU A 9 14.04 2.91 22.70
CA GLU A 9 15.12 3.88 22.77
C GLU A 9 16.45 3.29 22.29
N GLY A 10 16.77 2.06 22.67
CA GLY A 10 17.97 1.36 22.21
C GLY A 10 17.96 1.10 20.70
N PHE A 11 16.79 0.78 20.14
CA PHE A 11 16.63 0.64 18.68
C PHE A 11 16.84 1.97 17.95
N VAL A 12 16.26 3.05 18.48
CA VAL A 12 16.45 4.42 17.96
C VAL A 12 17.91 4.86 18.06
N GLU A 13 18.57 4.59 19.19
CA GLU A 13 19.98 4.91 19.38
C GLU A 13 20.87 4.16 18.37
N ARG A 14 20.61 2.87 18.15
CA ARG A 14 21.33 2.10 17.13
C ARG A 14 21.11 2.68 15.74
N LEU A 15 19.87 3.03 15.37
CA LEU A 15 19.57 3.61 14.06
C LEU A 15 20.37 4.88 13.77
N ILE A 16 20.51 5.74 14.78
CA ILE A 16 21.12 7.06 14.65
C ILE A 16 22.64 7.03 14.86
N ASN A 17 23.17 6.11 15.67
CA ASN A 17 24.61 6.03 15.95
C ASN A 17 25.38 5.20 14.91
N THR A 18 24.70 4.64 13.91
CA THR A 18 25.35 3.78 12.93
C THR A 18 26.00 4.60 11.81
N ASN A 19 27.32 4.73 11.88
CA ASN A 19 28.15 5.39 10.86
C ASN A 19 28.18 4.67 9.50
N ASN A 20 27.61 3.46 9.42
CA ASN A 20 27.56 2.68 8.19
C ASN A 20 26.10 2.43 7.77
N LEU A 21 25.53 3.38 7.02
CA LEU A 21 24.16 3.31 6.53
C LEU A 21 23.87 2.03 5.72
N GLN A 22 24.88 1.46 5.06
CA GLN A 22 24.73 0.28 4.20
C GLN A 22 24.67 -1.02 4.99
N LYS A 23 25.44 -1.14 6.09
CA LYS A 23 25.45 -2.36 6.90
C LYS A 23 24.16 -2.61 7.68
N ASP A 24 23.41 -1.55 7.95
CA ASP A 24 22.17 -1.61 8.75
C ASP A 24 20.91 -1.37 7.90
N LEU A 25 20.98 -1.53 6.57
CA LEU A 25 19.80 -1.43 5.70
C LEU A 25 18.73 -2.45 6.08
N GLU A 26 19.09 -3.72 6.21
CA GLU A 26 18.15 -4.78 6.60
C GLU A 26 17.52 -4.50 7.97
N TYR A 27 18.31 -4.02 8.93
CA TYR A 27 17.81 -3.64 10.25
C TYR A 27 16.79 -2.49 10.16
N ARG A 28 17.05 -1.48 9.32
CA ARG A 28 16.12 -0.36 9.08
C ARG A 28 14.85 -0.81 8.40
N ASP A 29 14.97 -1.63 7.36
CA ASP A 29 13.84 -2.18 6.64
C ASP A 29 12.92 -2.95 7.59
N VAL A 30 13.50 -3.88 8.37
CA VAL A 30 12.73 -4.69 9.33
C VAL A 30 12.08 -3.81 10.40
N LEU A 31 12.84 -2.90 11.01
CA LEU A 31 12.33 -2.05 12.10
C LEU A 31 11.21 -1.11 11.62
N LEU A 32 11.38 -0.46 10.46
CA LEU A 32 10.36 0.44 9.91
C LEU A 32 9.13 -0.31 9.37
N ALA A 33 9.32 -1.50 8.79
CA ALA A 33 8.23 -2.34 8.31
C ALA A 33 7.37 -2.91 9.45
N THR A 34 7.98 -3.14 10.62
CA THR A 34 7.32 -3.72 11.81
C THR A 34 6.93 -2.67 12.86
N LEU A 35 7.19 -1.39 12.61
CA LEU A 35 7.03 -0.30 13.57
C LEU A 35 5.65 -0.24 14.25
N VAL A 36 4.61 -0.48 13.45
CA VAL A 36 3.21 -0.49 13.88
C VAL A 36 2.89 -1.55 14.94
N ASP A 37 3.76 -2.54 15.14
CA ASP A 37 3.59 -3.57 16.14
C ASP A 37 3.90 -3.05 17.56
N PHE A 38 4.91 -2.19 17.72
CA PHE A 38 5.39 -1.82 19.06
C PHE A 38 5.15 -0.36 19.44
N THR A 39 4.90 0.54 18.49
CA THR A 39 4.66 1.96 18.79
C THR A 39 3.83 2.65 17.70
N PRO A 40 3.04 3.68 18.03
CA PRO A 40 2.53 4.61 17.03
C PRO A 40 3.70 5.22 16.25
N VAL A 41 3.53 5.35 14.93
CA VAL A 41 4.60 5.80 14.02
C VAL A 41 4.98 7.26 14.28
N GLU A 42 4.03 8.06 14.74
CA GLU A 42 4.21 9.45 15.13
C GLU A 42 5.03 9.59 16.42
N ASP A 43 4.85 8.68 17.38
CA ASP A 43 5.61 8.66 18.62
C ASP A 43 7.06 8.24 18.36
N PHE A 44 7.25 7.26 17.47
CA PHE A 44 8.58 6.89 16.99
C PHE A 44 9.29 8.07 16.33
N PHE A 45 8.62 8.79 15.44
CA PHE A 45 9.18 9.98 14.83
C PHE A 45 9.48 11.09 15.86
N ALA A 46 8.60 11.29 16.85
CA ALA A 46 8.85 12.24 17.93
C ALA A 46 10.12 11.88 18.73
N MET A 47 10.41 10.59 18.93
CA MET A 47 11.68 10.15 19.53
C MET A 47 12.89 10.51 18.66
N LEU A 48 12.82 10.35 17.34
CA LEU A 48 13.89 10.77 16.42
C LEU A 48 14.11 12.28 16.48
N ALA A 49 13.04 13.07 16.41
CA ALA A 49 13.08 14.53 16.51
C ALA A 49 13.66 14.98 17.86
N ARG A 50 13.27 14.33 18.96
CA ARG A 50 13.83 14.61 20.29
C ARG A 50 15.34 14.37 20.32
N ARG A 51 15.83 13.28 19.72
CA ARG A 51 17.29 13.00 19.65
C ARG A 51 18.03 14.07 18.84
N PHE A 52 17.44 14.56 17.76
CA PHE A 52 17.98 15.67 16.98
C PHE A 52 18.15 16.94 17.82
N TYR A 53 17.10 17.37 18.55
CA TYR A 53 17.15 18.57 19.37
C TYR A 53 18.05 18.40 20.60
N ASN A 54 18.05 17.22 21.25
CA ASN A 54 18.95 16.93 22.36
C ASN A 54 20.41 17.05 21.95
N ALA A 55 20.78 16.53 20.77
CA ALA A 55 22.13 16.71 20.23
C ALA A 55 22.47 18.19 19.93
N GLU A 56 21.48 19.05 19.71
CA GLU A 56 21.73 20.48 19.57
C GLU A 56 21.96 21.17 20.91
N LEU A 57 21.20 20.80 21.94
CA LEU A 57 21.26 21.42 23.26
C LEU A 57 22.44 20.92 24.10
N ASP A 58 22.89 19.69 23.89
CA ASP A 58 23.98 19.09 24.64
C ASP A 58 25.34 19.68 24.22
N GLN A 59 25.84 20.62 25.02
CA GLN A 59 27.15 21.24 24.83
C GLN A 59 28.31 20.34 25.28
N GLN A 60 28.04 19.28 26.04
CA GLN A 60 29.08 18.33 26.48
C GLN A 60 29.41 17.34 25.37
N LEU A 61 28.48 17.09 24.44
CA LEU A 61 28.70 16.21 23.32
C LEU A 61 29.67 16.84 22.30
N HIS A 62 30.66 16.06 21.85
CA HIS A 62 31.61 16.51 20.85
C HIS A 62 30.90 16.97 19.56
N THR A 63 31.30 18.11 18.99
CA THR A 63 30.66 18.72 17.81
C THR A 63 30.44 17.73 16.66
N ARG A 64 31.41 16.85 16.41
CA ARG A 64 31.29 15.81 15.39
C ARG A 64 30.11 14.87 15.66
N ASN A 65 29.99 14.34 16.87
CA ASN A 65 28.92 13.43 17.26
C ASN A 65 27.55 14.13 17.19
N ARG A 66 27.48 15.42 17.56
CA ARG A 66 26.25 16.23 17.45
C ARG A 66 25.78 16.31 16.00
N VAL A 67 26.70 16.63 15.09
CA VAL A 67 26.42 16.72 13.65
C VAL A 67 26.04 15.36 13.08
N ASP A 68 26.76 14.29 13.45
CA ASP A 68 26.50 12.92 12.97
C ASP A 68 25.09 12.45 13.36
N ILE A 69 24.68 12.66 14.62
CA ILE A 69 23.32 12.32 15.09
C ILE A 69 22.27 13.07 14.26
N GLN A 70 22.45 14.38 14.10
CA GLN A 70 21.47 15.20 13.39
C GLN A 70 21.39 14.83 11.91
N TYR A 71 22.53 14.57 11.27
CA TYR A 71 22.61 14.12 9.89
C TYR A 71 21.92 12.76 9.73
N ASN A 72 22.16 11.82 10.63
CA ASN A 72 21.58 10.48 10.58
C ASN A 72 20.06 10.51 10.80
N VAL A 73 19.53 11.41 11.62
CA VAL A 73 18.08 11.63 11.73
C VAL A 73 17.50 12.10 10.39
N TYR A 74 18.12 13.06 9.72
CA TYR A 74 17.66 13.46 8.38
C TYR A 74 17.79 12.35 7.35
N ALA A 75 18.90 11.62 7.34
CA ALA A 75 19.12 10.53 6.41
C ALA A 75 18.09 9.40 6.60
N LEU A 76 17.76 9.06 7.85
CA LEU A 76 16.72 8.09 8.17
C LEU A 76 15.34 8.60 7.77
N THR A 77 15.02 9.86 8.06
CA THR A 77 13.73 10.46 7.68
C THR A 77 13.58 10.49 6.16
N LEU A 78 14.63 10.87 5.43
CA LEU A 78 14.66 10.83 3.98
C LEU A 78 14.42 9.40 3.46
N TYR A 79 15.15 8.42 3.99
CA TYR A 79 14.99 7.03 3.60
C TYR A 79 13.57 6.51 3.84
N TRP A 80 12.99 6.83 5.01
CA TRP A 80 11.64 6.44 5.36
C TRP A 80 10.61 7.08 4.42
N VAL A 81 10.74 8.37 4.13
CA VAL A 81 9.81 9.10 3.25
C VAL A 81 10.00 8.70 1.78
N SER A 82 11.22 8.49 1.30
CA SER A 82 11.49 8.14 -0.09
C SER A 82 11.05 6.71 -0.45
N ASN A 83 10.97 5.81 0.54
CA ASN A 83 10.56 4.44 0.28
C ASN A 83 9.04 4.25 0.45
N SER A 84 8.35 3.95 -0.64
CA SER A 84 6.89 3.75 -0.68
C SER A 84 6.42 2.48 0.02
N THR A 85 7.33 1.55 0.34
CA THR A 85 7.00 0.29 1.02
C THR A 85 6.74 0.47 2.52
N PHE A 86 7.17 1.57 3.12
CA PHE A 86 6.93 1.85 4.53
C PHE A 86 5.58 2.53 4.75
N TYR A 87 4.92 2.19 5.85
CA TYR A 87 3.70 2.87 6.26
C TYR A 87 4.01 4.31 6.68
N VAL A 88 3.40 5.26 5.97
CA VAL A 88 3.48 6.70 6.27
C VAL A 88 2.12 7.31 5.93
N ASN A 89 1.43 7.80 6.95
CA ASN A 89 0.13 8.47 6.79
C ASN A 89 0.31 10.00 6.62
N ALA A 90 -0.78 10.69 6.28
CA ALA A 90 -0.76 12.14 6.06
C ALA A 90 -0.38 12.94 7.31
N SER A 91 -0.78 12.47 8.51
CA SER A 91 -0.44 13.14 9.77
C SER A 91 1.06 13.07 10.07
N LEU A 92 1.67 11.92 9.83
CA LEU A 92 3.11 11.72 9.99
C LEU A 92 3.91 12.59 9.00
N LEU A 93 3.49 12.66 7.73
CA LEU A 93 4.13 13.55 6.73
C LEU A 93 4.08 15.01 7.17
N LEU A 94 2.93 15.46 7.71
CA LEU A 94 2.79 16.81 8.23
C LEU A 94 3.76 17.07 9.39
N ARG A 95 3.83 16.15 10.38
CA ARG A 95 4.78 16.27 11.49
C ARG A 95 6.23 16.28 11.02
N MET A 96 6.60 15.44 10.06
CA MET A 96 7.93 15.42 9.46
C MET A 96 8.26 16.75 8.77
N LYS A 97 7.27 17.34 8.07
CA LYS A 97 7.40 18.65 7.42
C LYS A 97 7.61 19.77 8.42
N GLU A 98 6.79 19.83 9.46
CA GLU A 98 6.89 20.81 10.55
C GLU A 98 8.26 20.71 11.25
N PHE A 99 8.73 19.50 11.52
CA PHE A 99 10.07 19.26 12.06
C PHE A 99 11.17 19.85 11.16
N CYS A 100 11.14 19.57 9.86
CA CYS A 100 12.15 20.10 8.92
C CYS A 100 12.11 21.63 8.82
N ILE A 101 10.92 22.25 8.82
CA ILE A 101 10.75 23.71 8.80
C ILE A 101 11.32 24.33 10.08
N SER A 102 10.98 23.76 11.25
CA SER A 102 11.52 24.20 12.55
C SER A 102 13.03 24.06 12.61
N ALA A 103 13.58 22.94 12.15
CA ALA A 103 15.01 22.72 12.17
C ALA A 103 15.77 23.69 11.23
N LEU A 104 15.20 24.06 10.09
CA LEU A 104 15.77 25.06 9.18
C LEU A 104 15.90 26.46 9.80
N SER A 105 14.99 26.86 10.70
CA SER A 105 15.05 28.18 11.33
C SER A 105 16.15 28.27 12.39
N VAL A 106 16.51 27.14 13.00
CA VAL A 106 17.54 27.06 14.05
C VAL A 106 18.94 26.85 13.47
N LYS A 107 19.06 26.20 12.30
CA LYS A 107 20.33 25.72 11.76
C LYS A 107 21.07 26.75 10.90
N ARG A 108 22.35 26.96 11.25
CA ARG A 108 23.28 27.84 10.52
C ARG A 108 24.14 27.11 9.47
N SER A 109 24.23 25.79 9.55
CA SER A 109 25.06 25.00 8.63
C SER A 109 24.37 24.84 7.27
N SER A 110 25.05 25.25 6.19
CA SER A 110 24.53 25.10 4.82
C SER A 110 24.22 23.65 4.49
N THR A 111 25.14 22.72 4.80
CA THR A 111 24.97 21.29 4.50
C THR A 111 23.75 20.69 5.19
N MET A 112 23.49 21.08 6.44
CA MET A 112 22.30 20.61 7.17
C MET A 112 21.02 21.19 6.60
N ASN A 113 21.07 22.46 6.15
CA ASN A 113 19.93 23.11 5.51
C ASN A 113 19.63 22.47 4.14
N ASP A 114 20.66 22.10 3.38
CA ASP A 114 20.49 21.39 2.11
C ASP A 114 19.86 20.02 2.32
N LYS A 115 20.31 19.27 3.34
CA LYS A 115 19.71 17.99 3.70
C LYS A 115 18.25 18.13 4.15
N ALA A 116 17.93 19.12 4.98
CA ALA A 116 16.56 19.37 5.39
C ALA A 116 15.64 19.71 4.21
N ARG A 117 16.12 20.50 3.23
CA ARG A 117 15.38 20.79 1.99
C ARG A 117 15.18 19.53 1.13
N GLU A 118 16.16 18.64 1.09
CA GLU A 118 16.03 17.34 0.41
C GLU A 118 14.90 16.50 1.03
N VAL A 119 14.84 16.42 2.36
CA VAL A 119 13.74 15.74 3.07
C VAL A 119 12.39 16.39 2.75
N LEU A 120 12.30 17.73 2.78
CA LEU A 120 11.07 18.44 2.45
C LEU A 120 10.57 18.13 1.03
N ARG A 121 11.47 18.11 0.04
CA ARG A 121 11.12 17.74 -1.34
C ARG A 121 10.59 16.30 -1.43
N ALA A 122 11.21 15.37 -0.71
CA ALA A 122 10.74 13.98 -0.67
C ALA A 122 9.35 13.88 -0.03
N ILE A 123 9.08 14.65 1.04
CA ILE A 123 7.76 14.72 1.69
C ILE A 123 6.70 15.26 0.72
N ASP A 124 7.01 16.36 0.03
CA ASP A 124 6.07 16.97 -0.92
C ASP A 124 5.80 16.03 -2.11
N ALA A 125 6.82 15.35 -2.64
CA ALA A 125 6.67 14.36 -3.70
C ALA A 125 5.80 13.16 -3.28
N ARG A 126 6.01 12.66 -2.05
CA ARG A 126 5.20 11.56 -1.50
C ARG A 126 3.77 11.99 -1.24
N SER A 127 3.56 13.20 -0.73
CA SER A 127 2.22 13.77 -0.50
C SER A 127 1.45 13.93 -1.81
N ALA A 128 2.12 14.43 -2.86
CA ALA A 128 1.53 14.55 -4.20
C ALA A 128 1.14 13.19 -4.79
N SER A 129 1.94 12.15 -4.55
CA SER A 129 1.66 10.78 -5.02
C SER A 129 0.47 10.12 -4.29
N ALA A 130 0.13 10.60 -3.08
CA ALA A 130 -1.02 10.09 -2.32
C ALA A 130 -2.36 10.65 -2.82
N THR A 131 -2.34 11.77 -3.55
CA THR A 131 -3.54 12.34 -4.17
C THR A 131 -3.90 11.48 -5.38
N ILE A 132 -4.92 10.63 -5.22
CA ILE A 132 -5.43 9.76 -6.28
C ILE A 132 -5.80 10.64 -7.49
N SER A 133 -5.16 10.38 -8.63
CA SER A 133 -5.57 10.99 -9.90
C SER A 133 -6.97 10.49 -10.21
N GLU A 134 -7.95 11.39 -10.24
CA GLU A 134 -9.32 11.06 -10.62
C GLU A 134 -9.28 10.37 -11.99
N SER A 135 -9.64 9.09 -12.02
CA SER A 135 -9.67 8.35 -13.27
C SER A 135 -10.71 8.98 -14.19
N PRO A 136 -10.38 9.25 -15.47
CA PRO A 136 -11.32 9.87 -16.39
C PRO A 136 -12.59 9.04 -16.48
N VAL A 137 -13.74 9.72 -16.46
CA VAL A 137 -15.05 9.08 -16.61
C VAL A 137 -15.12 8.49 -18.01
N CYS A 138 -15.05 7.16 -18.11
CA CYS A 138 -15.17 6.44 -19.37
C CYS A 138 -16.49 5.67 -19.41
N ASP A 139 -17.12 5.63 -20.59
CA ASP A 139 -18.36 4.89 -20.83
C ASP A 139 -18.17 3.40 -20.53
N ILE A 140 -19.09 2.86 -19.74
CA ILE A 140 -19.13 1.46 -19.36
C ILE A 140 -19.61 0.64 -20.57
N PRO A 141 -18.80 -0.30 -21.11
CA PRO A 141 -19.17 -1.06 -22.29
C PRO A 141 -20.33 -2.01 -21.97
N ARG A 142 -21.10 -2.40 -22.98
CA ARG A 142 -22.17 -3.37 -22.76
C ARG A 142 -21.57 -4.74 -22.46
N SER A 143 -22.25 -5.53 -21.64
CA SER A 143 -21.84 -6.90 -21.30
C SER A 143 -21.68 -7.81 -22.52
N SER A 144 -22.38 -7.51 -23.61
CA SER A 144 -22.28 -8.20 -24.91
C SER A 144 -20.93 -8.02 -25.60
N ASP A 145 -20.22 -6.94 -25.31
CA ASP A 145 -19.05 -6.52 -26.08
C ASP A 145 -17.73 -7.00 -25.45
N MET A 146 -17.80 -7.51 -24.21
CA MET A 146 -16.62 -7.93 -23.48
C MET A 146 -16.31 -9.41 -23.71
N GLN A 147 -15.17 -9.67 -24.33
CA GLN A 147 -14.64 -11.03 -24.48
C GLN A 147 -14.09 -11.56 -23.15
N PRO A 148 -14.11 -12.88 -22.89
CA PRO A 148 -13.56 -13.47 -21.67
C PRO A 148 -12.12 -13.02 -21.36
N LYS A 149 -11.28 -12.93 -22.40
CA LYS A 149 -9.90 -12.45 -22.30
C LYS A 149 -9.81 -11.01 -21.77
N HIS A 150 -10.66 -10.11 -22.26
CA HIS A 150 -10.64 -8.70 -21.82
C HIS A 150 -11.08 -8.56 -20.36
N LEU A 151 -12.11 -9.30 -19.95
CA LEU A 151 -12.54 -9.33 -18.56
C LEU A 151 -11.45 -9.92 -17.64
N ALA A 152 -10.78 -10.98 -18.09
CA ALA A 152 -9.68 -11.60 -17.34
C ALA A 152 -8.55 -10.60 -17.06
N VAL A 153 -8.11 -9.86 -18.08
CA VAL A 153 -7.09 -8.81 -17.92
C VAL A 153 -7.58 -7.71 -16.97
N ALA A 154 -8.80 -7.21 -17.18
CA ALA A 154 -9.38 -6.14 -16.38
C ALA A 154 -9.43 -6.48 -14.89
N LEU A 155 -9.87 -7.69 -14.54
CA LEU A 155 -9.95 -8.16 -13.15
C LEU A 155 -8.57 -8.43 -12.56
N THR A 156 -7.67 -9.01 -13.34
CA THR A 156 -6.30 -9.27 -12.91
C THR A 156 -5.56 -7.96 -12.58
N LEU A 157 -5.75 -6.92 -13.40
CA LEU A 157 -5.23 -5.59 -13.11
C LEU A 157 -5.86 -4.99 -11.84
N MET A 158 -7.19 -5.04 -11.73
CA MET A 158 -7.90 -4.50 -10.58
C MET A 158 -7.48 -5.18 -9.25
N GLU A 159 -7.36 -6.50 -9.24
CA GLU A 159 -6.85 -7.25 -8.09
C GLU A 159 -5.37 -6.96 -7.84
N GLY A 160 -4.55 -7.00 -8.90
CA GLY A 160 -3.11 -6.75 -8.85
C GLY A 160 -2.78 -5.41 -8.22
N ASP A 161 -3.54 -4.37 -8.55
CA ASP A 161 -3.43 -3.03 -7.95
C ASP A 161 -3.70 -3.04 -6.44
N LYS A 162 -4.71 -3.82 -5.99
CA LYS A 162 -4.99 -3.96 -4.56
C LYS A 162 -3.91 -4.75 -3.84
N TYR A 163 -3.40 -5.83 -4.43
CA TYR A 163 -2.34 -6.63 -3.83
C TYR A 163 -1.00 -5.89 -3.78
N ARG A 164 -0.64 -5.16 -4.85
CA ARG A 164 0.59 -4.37 -4.91
C ARG A 164 0.59 -3.22 -3.90
N ALA A 165 -0.59 -2.71 -3.54
CA ALA A 165 -0.71 -1.69 -2.52
C ALA A 165 -0.48 -2.21 -1.09
N ILE A 166 -0.55 -3.52 -0.83
CA ILE A 166 -0.37 -4.09 0.51
C ILE A 166 1.08 -3.92 0.95
N LEU A 167 1.28 -3.31 2.12
CA LEU A 167 2.58 -3.16 2.77
C LEU A 167 2.78 -4.27 3.82
N PRO A 168 4.02 -4.54 4.24
CA PRO A 168 4.29 -5.45 5.37
C PRO A 168 3.52 -5.08 6.64
N ALA A 169 3.44 -3.77 6.95
CA ALA A 169 2.69 -3.27 8.09
C ALA A 169 1.18 -3.60 8.04
N ASP A 170 0.59 -3.69 6.84
CA ASP A 170 -0.83 -4.02 6.70
C ASP A 170 -1.14 -5.45 7.17
N TYR A 171 -0.19 -6.39 7.02
CA TYR A 171 -0.36 -7.75 7.55
C TYR A 171 -0.36 -7.77 9.07
N ILE A 172 0.50 -6.97 9.71
CA ILE A 172 0.53 -6.85 11.18
C ILE A 172 -0.79 -6.26 11.68
N LEU A 173 -1.25 -5.17 11.06
CA LEU A 173 -2.54 -4.55 11.37
C LEU A 173 -3.71 -5.52 11.16
N TYR A 174 -3.68 -6.30 10.07
CA TYR A 174 -4.68 -7.33 9.79
C TYR A 174 -4.70 -8.43 10.85
N LEU A 175 -3.54 -8.92 11.30
CA LEU A 175 -3.44 -9.93 12.36
C LEU A 175 -3.96 -9.40 13.71
N ARG A 176 -3.81 -8.09 13.95
CA ARG A 176 -4.39 -7.38 15.10
C ARG A 176 -5.88 -7.13 14.99
N ARG A 177 -6.50 -7.50 13.87
CA ARG A 177 -7.92 -7.24 13.54
C ARG A 177 -8.25 -5.75 13.50
N ASP A 178 -7.27 -4.91 13.16
CA ASP A 178 -7.52 -3.50 12.91
C ASP A 178 -8.25 -3.34 11.57
N THR A 179 -9.35 -2.61 11.57
CA THR A 179 -10.24 -2.50 10.41
C THR A 179 -9.71 -1.48 9.41
N GLY A 180 -9.98 -1.70 8.12
CA GLY A 180 -9.66 -0.72 7.09
C GLY A 180 -8.21 -0.75 6.59
N ASN A 181 -7.45 -1.81 6.92
CA ASN A 181 -6.15 -2.07 6.33
C ASN A 181 -6.26 -2.50 4.86
N ARG A 182 -5.14 -2.47 4.13
CA ARG A 182 -5.12 -2.77 2.69
C ARG A 182 -5.37 -4.25 2.37
N VAL A 183 -5.07 -5.17 3.29
CA VAL A 183 -5.39 -6.60 3.15
C VAL A 183 -6.89 -6.82 3.13
N GLU A 184 -7.64 -6.18 4.03
CA GLU A 184 -9.10 -6.22 4.02
C GLU A 184 -9.67 -5.61 2.75
N ALA A 185 -9.10 -4.51 2.26
CA ALA A 185 -9.54 -3.89 1.01
C ALA A 185 -9.37 -4.85 -0.18
N ALA A 186 -8.23 -5.53 -0.29
CA ALA A 186 -8.01 -6.55 -1.33
C ALA A 186 -9.00 -7.72 -1.18
N LYS A 187 -9.19 -8.22 0.05
CA LYS A 187 -10.16 -9.28 0.34
C LYS A 187 -11.60 -8.89 -0.03
N LYS A 188 -12.01 -7.65 0.27
CA LYS A 188 -13.33 -7.12 -0.09
C LYS A 188 -13.53 -7.08 -1.60
N VAL A 189 -12.52 -6.68 -2.37
CA VAL A 189 -12.57 -6.69 -3.84
C VAL A 189 -12.76 -8.12 -4.36
N ASN A 190 -11.99 -9.10 -3.85
CA ASN A 190 -12.16 -10.50 -4.27
C ASN A 190 -13.57 -11.04 -3.97
N LYS A 191 -14.08 -10.79 -2.75
CA LYS A 191 -15.46 -11.17 -2.38
C LYS A 191 -16.48 -10.50 -3.30
N ALA A 192 -16.29 -9.23 -3.64
CA ALA A 192 -17.20 -8.49 -4.51
C ALA A 192 -17.23 -9.09 -5.93
N ILE A 193 -16.06 -9.47 -6.49
CA ILE A 193 -15.99 -10.17 -7.78
C ILE A 193 -16.73 -11.51 -7.70
N GLN A 194 -16.47 -12.31 -6.66
CA GLN A 194 -17.15 -13.60 -6.46
C GLN A 194 -18.66 -13.44 -6.41
N PHE A 195 -19.17 -12.52 -5.56
CA PHE A 195 -20.60 -12.28 -5.44
C PHE A 195 -21.20 -11.76 -6.74
N TRP A 196 -20.51 -10.89 -7.45
CA TRP A 196 -20.94 -10.41 -8.75
C TRP A 196 -21.13 -11.56 -9.76
N VAL A 197 -20.16 -12.46 -9.87
CA VAL A 197 -20.21 -13.63 -10.76
C VAL A 197 -21.39 -14.53 -10.37
N GLN A 198 -21.49 -14.90 -9.09
CA GLN A 198 -22.56 -15.78 -8.58
C GLN A 198 -23.94 -15.19 -8.83
N HIS A 199 -24.11 -13.90 -8.51
CA HIS A 199 -25.37 -13.19 -8.67
C HIS A 199 -25.76 -13.05 -10.14
N THR A 200 -24.81 -12.77 -11.02
CA THR A 200 -25.03 -12.70 -12.47
C THR A 200 -25.54 -14.04 -13.00
N VAL A 201 -24.96 -15.16 -12.57
CA VAL A 201 -25.41 -16.50 -13.00
C VAL A 201 -26.81 -16.81 -12.43
N ILE A 202 -27.05 -16.57 -11.14
CA ILE A 202 -28.31 -16.90 -10.47
C ILE A 202 -29.48 -16.07 -11.01
N ARG A 203 -29.25 -14.78 -11.31
CA ARG A 203 -30.30 -13.88 -11.80
C ARG A 203 -30.65 -14.06 -13.27
N THR A 204 -29.85 -14.79 -14.06
CA THR A 204 -30.20 -15.10 -15.46
C THR A 204 -31.39 -16.08 -15.48
N PRO A 205 -32.58 -15.66 -15.96
CA PRO A 205 -33.82 -16.42 -15.75
C PRO A 205 -33.91 -17.68 -16.63
N ARG A 206 -33.43 -17.60 -17.87
CA ARG A 206 -33.50 -18.70 -18.84
C ARG A 206 -32.31 -19.64 -18.69
N LEU A 207 -32.56 -20.94 -18.74
CA LEU A 207 -31.53 -21.97 -18.54
C LEU A 207 -30.41 -21.92 -19.60
N ASP A 208 -30.78 -21.74 -20.87
CA ASP A 208 -29.81 -21.65 -21.97
C ASP A 208 -28.90 -20.43 -21.83
N GLU A 209 -29.48 -19.27 -21.49
CA GLU A 209 -28.74 -18.04 -21.23
C GLU A 209 -27.83 -18.19 -20.01
N ARG A 210 -28.32 -18.82 -18.93
CA ARG A 210 -27.55 -19.09 -17.72
C ARG A 210 -26.35 -19.99 -18.00
N THR A 211 -26.53 -21.02 -18.82
CA THR A 211 -25.46 -21.92 -19.25
C THR A 211 -24.39 -21.16 -20.03
N ARG A 212 -24.78 -20.28 -20.96
CA ARG A 212 -23.84 -19.42 -21.70
C ARG A 212 -23.10 -18.47 -20.77
N THR A 213 -23.77 -17.85 -19.80
CA THR A 213 -23.15 -16.99 -18.78
C THR A 213 -22.12 -17.76 -17.96
N LEU A 214 -22.44 -19.00 -17.55
CA LEU A 214 -21.51 -19.85 -16.82
C LEU A 214 -20.28 -20.19 -17.67
N VAL A 215 -20.47 -20.63 -18.92
CA VAL A 215 -19.39 -20.92 -19.87
C VAL A 215 -18.50 -19.68 -20.09
N PHE A 216 -19.10 -18.50 -20.19
CA PHE A 216 -18.36 -17.24 -20.31
C PHE A 216 -17.42 -17.00 -19.11
N PHE A 217 -17.91 -17.18 -17.87
CA PHE A 217 -17.07 -17.01 -16.68
C PHE A 217 -16.03 -18.13 -16.51
N VAL A 218 -16.35 -19.36 -16.92
CA VAL A 218 -15.37 -20.46 -16.96
C VAL A 218 -14.23 -20.12 -17.93
N ASN A 219 -14.56 -19.66 -19.14
CA ASN A 219 -13.57 -19.24 -20.12
C ASN A 219 -12.77 -18.04 -19.61
N THR A 220 -13.40 -17.09 -18.92
CA THR A 220 -12.71 -15.95 -18.28
C THR A 220 -11.70 -16.44 -17.25
N GLY A 221 -12.08 -17.39 -16.39
CA GLY A 221 -11.18 -18.00 -15.41
C GLY A 221 -10.01 -18.73 -16.07
N GLN A 222 -10.22 -19.41 -17.20
CA GLN A 222 -9.16 -20.02 -17.99
C GLN A 222 -8.20 -18.98 -18.58
N GLU A 223 -8.71 -17.84 -19.06
CA GLU A 223 -7.87 -16.74 -19.53
C GLU A 223 -7.04 -16.13 -18.40
N CYS A 224 -7.58 -15.98 -17.18
CA CYS A 224 -6.80 -15.56 -16.00
C CYS A 224 -5.65 -16.52 -15.69
N LEU A 225 -5.81 -17.82 -15.91
CA LEU A 225 -4.75 -18.82 -15.70
C LEU A 225 -3.63 -18.72 -16.73
N LYS A 226 -3.94 -18.31 -17.97
CA LYS A 226 -2.98 -18.19 -19.07
C LYS A 226 -2.08 -16.96 -18.94
N THR A 227 -2.55 -15.91 -18.27
CA THR A 227 -1.74 -14.71 -18.00
C THR A 227 -0.73 -14.99 -16.89
N GLU A 228 0.35 -15.71 -17.22
CA GLU A 228 1.39 -16.14 -16.26
C GLU A 228 2.17 -14.97 -15.64
N GLU A 229 2.21 -13.81 -16.30
CA GLU A 229 2.94 -12.62 -15.81
C GLU A 229 2.23 -11.92 -14.62
N LEU A 230 1.01 -12.31 -14.26
CA LEU A 230 0.18 -11.63 -13.26
C LEU A 230 -0.51 -12.60 -12.26
N ARG A 231 0.20 -13.62 -11.76
CA ARG A 231 -0.31 -14.59 -10.74
C ARG A 231 -0.52 -13.98 -9.33
N PHE A 232 -1.37 -12.97 -9.20
CA PHE A 232 -1.84 -12.47 -7.91
C PHE A 232 -3.34 -12.77 -7.76
N GLY A 233 -3.71 -13.75 -6.93
CA GLY A 233 -5.06 -13.91 -6.34
C GLY A 233 -6.20 -14.45 -7.22
N SER A 234 -6.37 -13.97 -8.45
CA SER A 234 -7.67 -14.04 -9.15
C SER A 234 -8.19 -15.43 -9.45
N CYS A 235 -7.29 -16.37 -9.75
CA CYS A 235 -7.66 -17.75 -10.07
C CYS A 235 -8.34 -18.50 -8.91
N HIS A 236 -8.04 -18.12 -7.65
CA HIS A 236 -8.64 -18.76 -6.50
C HIS A 236 -10.10 -18.31 -6.29
N SER A 237 -10.38 -17.02 -6.50
CA SER A 237 -11.73 -16.45 -6.35
C SER A 237 -12.75 -17.09 -7.28
N TYR A 238 -12.37 -17.38 -8.54
CA TYR A 238 -13.23 -18.03 -9.53
C TYR A 238 -13.53 -19.50 -9.23
N SER A 239 -12.51 -20.27 -8.85
CA SER A 239 -12.66 -21.69 -8.54
C SER A 239 -13.55 -21.91 -7.31
N VAL A 240 -13.43 -21.02 -6.31
CA VAL A 240 -14.29 -21.03 -5.11
C VAL A 240 -15.71 -20.55 -5.43
N ALA A 241 -15.88 -19.57 -6.32
CA ALA A 241 -17.19 -19.08 -6.73
C ALA A 241 -18.03 -20.15 -7.46
N ILE A 242 -17.38 -20.96 -8.31
CA ILE A 242 -18.02 -21.98 -9.15
C ILE A 242 -18.17 -23.32 -8.40
N GLY A 243 -17.23 -23.67 -7.51
CA GLY A 243 -17.23 -24.93 -6.76
C GLY A 243 -17.84 -24.85 -5.34
N GLY A 244 -18.10 -23.66 -4.82
CA GLY A 244 -18.53 -23.49 -3.42
C GLY A 244 -19.99 -23.89 -3.17
N HIS A 245 -20.20 -24.97 -2.43
CA HIS A 245 -21.46 -25.20 -1.71
C HIS A 245 -21.72 -24.04 -0.74
N SER A 246 -22.92 -23.47 -0.81
CA SER A 246 -23.41 -22.41 0.08
C SER A 246 -23.37 -22.82 1.55
N ARG A 247 -22.23 -22.62 2.24
CA ARG A 247 -22.20 -22.61 3.71
C ARG A 247 -22.64 -21.22 4.16
N SER A 248 -23.83 -21.16 4.76
CA SER A 248 -24.35 -19.96 5.41
C SER A 248 -23.43 -19.57 6.58
N SER A 249 -22.58 -18.58 6.36
CA SER A 249 -21.87 -17.86 7.42
C SER A 249 -22.72 -16.64 7.78
N GLU A 250 -23.37 -16.65 8.94
CA GLU A 250 -24.30 -15.62 9.42
C GLU A 250 -23.67 -14.23 9.70
N ASP A 251 -22.37 -14.04 9.45
CA ASP A 251 -21.64 -12.81 9.80
C ASP A 251 -21.44 -11.78 8.65
N ASP A 252 -22.01 -11.99 7.45
CA ASP A 252 -21.74 -11.12 6.27
C ASP A 252 -22.86 -10.09 5.96
N SER A 253 -23.60 -9.62 6.97
CA SER A 253 -24.75 -8.70 6.81
C SER A 253 -24.38 -7.22 6.54
N ARG A 254 -23.11 -6.92 6.23
CA ARG A 254 -22.64 -5.59 5.78
C ARG A 254 -21.78 -5.65 4.52
N ALA A 255 -22.11 -6.53 3.57
CA ALA A 255 -21.60 -6.39 2.22
C ALA A 255 -22.10 -5.05 1.65
N VAL A 256 -21.17 -4.11 1.43
CA VAL A 256 -21.45 -2.85 0.72
C VAL A 256 -22.11 -3.22 -0.59
N ASP A 257 -23.27 -2.63 -0.87
CA ASP A 257 -24.06 -2.83 -2.09
C ASP A 257 -23.31 -2.22 -3.28
N VAL A 258 -22.21 -2.86 -3.68
CA VAL A 258 -21.43 -2.46 -4.85
C VAL A 258 -22.15 -3.04 -6.04
N SER A 259 -22.87 -2.18 -6.76
CA SER A 259 -23.59 -2.57 -7.98
C SER A 259 -22.67 -3.33 -8.93
N PRO A 260 -23.14 -4.42 -9.56
CA PRO A 260 -22.45 -5.11 -10.66
C PRO A 260 -21.87 -4.16 -11.71
N ALA A 261 -22.59 -3.09 -12.03
CA ALA A 261 -22.16 -2.06 -12.97
C ALA A 261 -20.93 -1.28 -12.49
N THR A 262 -20.74 -1.12 -11.18
CA THR A 262 -19.60 -0.43 -10.58
C THR A 262 -18.33 -1.26 -10.65
N ILE A 263 -18.40 -2.57 -10.38
CA ILE A 263 -17.23 -3.47 -10.51
C ILE A 263 -16.84 -3.57 -11.99
N TYR A 264 -17.84 -3.78 -12.83
CA TYR A 264 -17.68 -3.87 -14.28
C TYR A 264 -17.08 -2.58 -14.87
N GLY A 265 -17.64 -1.42 -14.51
CA GLY A 265 -17.13 -0.12 -14.94
C GLY A 265 -15.71 0.15 -14.46
N ARG A 266 -15.38 -0.18 -13.20
CA ARG A 266 -14.03 -0.01 -12.66
C ARG A 266 -13.01 -0.91 -13.33
N ALA A 267 -13.32 -2.19 -13.52
CA ALA A 267 -12.42 -3.13 -14.19
C ALA A 267 -12.11 -2.67 -15.62
N TYR A 268 -13.12 -2.23 -16.36
CA TYR A 268 -12.92 -1.74 -17.73
C TYR A 268 -12.19 -0.40 -17.81
N GLN A 269 -12.50 0.56 -16.93
CA GLN A 269 -11.77 1.82 -16.85
C GLN A 269 -10.28 1.59 -16.59
N HIS A 270 -9.99 0.64 -15.70
CA HIS A 270 -8.62 0.23 -15.40
C HIS A 270 -7.92 -0.38 -16.61
N TYR A 271 -8.59 -1.28 -17.33
CA TYR A 271 -8.06 -1.89 -18.55
C TYR A 271 -7.71 -0.83 -19.60
N LYS A 272 -8.62 0.12 -19.87
CA LYS A 272 -8.39 1.19 -20.85
C LYS A 272 -7.25 2.12 -20.46
N SER A 273 -7.17 2.52 -19.19
CA SER A 273 -6.08 3.35 -18.69
C SER A 273 -4.72 2.67 -18.89
N CYS A 274 -4.62 1.37 -18.55
CA CYS A 274 -3.39 0.61 -18.77
C CYS A 274 -3.07 0.39 -20.26
N ALA A 275 -4.08 0.11 -21.10
CA ALA A 275 -3.91 -0.10 -22.53
C ALA A 275 -3.40 1.17 -23.25
N GLN A 276 -3.90 2.34 -22.86
CA GLN A 276 -3.43 3.64 -23.39
C GLN A 276 -1.96 3.93 -23.04
N VAL A 277 -1.51 3.56 -21.84
CA VAL A 277 -0.10 3.72 -21.43
C VAL A 277 0.82 2.72 -22.12
N SER A 278 0.31 1.54 -22.47
CA SER A 278 1.11 0.41 -22.98
C SER A 278 1.17 0.33 -24.52
N GLY A 279 0.48 1.20 -25.25
CA GLY A 279 0.40 1.13 -26.73
C GLY A 279 -0.30 -0.12 -27.26
N LEU A 280 -1.09 -0.80 -26.41
CA LEU A 280 -1.88 -1.98 -26.77
C LEU A 280 -3.24 -1.50 -27.31
N SER A 281 -3.27 -1.02 -28.55
CA SER A 281 -4.51 -0.70 -29.29
C SER A 281 -4.68 -1.62 -30.48
#